data_AF-A0A1J4VWK0-F1
#
_entry.id   AF-A0A1J4VWK0-F1
#
_cell.length_a   1.000
_cell.length_b   1.000
_cell.length_c   1.000
_cell.angle_alpha   90.00
_cell.angle_beta   90.00
_cell.angle_gamma   90.00
#
_symmetry.space_group_name_H-M   'P 1'
#
loop_
_entity.id
_entity.type
_entity.pdbx_description
1 polymer ?
#
loop_
_entity_poly.entity_id
_entity_poly.type
_entity_poly.pdbx_seq_one_letter_code
_entity_poly.pdbx_strand_id
1 'polypeptide(L)'
;MKVFNLVIDHLAKQGEVVFDQRPFKKIMERIKKIRATVGYPYDLLEEFYGPIFESGYVDRLFFIPGWNKSTGAFWEYKRAGRLGITLLEVKERFIERLLKAA
;
A
#
# COMPACT_ATOMS: atom_id res chain seq x y z
N MET A 1 -7.00 4.63 -10.24
CA MET A 1 -7.37 5.52 -9.11
C MET A 1 -8.76 5.24 -8.54
N LYS A 2 -9.84 5.11 -9.34
CA LYS A 2 -11.21 4.89 -8.82
C LYS A 2 -11.31 3.70 -7.84
N VAL A 3 -10.74 2.54 -8.17
CA VAL A 3 -10.76 1.34 -7.30
C VAL A 3 -10.09 1.59 -5.94
N PHE A 4 -8.90 2.22 -5.91
CA PHE A 4 -8.20 2.51 -4.65
C PHE A 4 -9.05 3.40 -3.74
N ASN A 5 -9.60 4.49 -4.27
CA ASN A 5 -10.43 5.40 -3.48
C ASN A 5 -11.68 4.69 -2.94
N LEU A 6 -12.36 3.90 -3.77
CA LEU A 6 -13.54 3.15 -3.33
C LEU A 6 -13.22 2.14 -2.21
N VAL A 7 -12.07 1.47 -2.30
CA VAL A 7 -11.62 0.54 -1.25
C VAL A 7 -11.26 1.31 0.02
N ILE A 8 -10.53 2.42 -0.07
CA ILE A 8 -10.18 3.26 1.08
C ILE A 8 -11.46 3.78 1.76
N ASP A 9 -12.40 4.34 1.00
CA ASP A 9 -13.66 4.85 1.53
C ASP A 9 -14.49 3.75 2.18
N HIS A 10 -14.48 2.55 1.61
CA HIS A 10 -15.14 1.40 2.20
C HIS A 10 -14.49 0.98 3.53
N LEU A 11 -13.17 0.83 3.56
CA LEU A 11 -12.42 0.48 4.78
C LEU A 11 -12.63 1.53 5.88
N ALA A 12 -12.57 2.82 5.53
CA ALA A 12 -12.86 3.90 6.46
C ALA A 12 -14.28 3.80 7.04
N LYS A 13 -15.28 3.46 6.22
CA LYS A 13 -16.67 3.22 6.69
C LYS A 13 -16.80 1.99 7.59
N GLN A 14 -15.86 1.05 7.55
CA GLN A 14 -15.79 -0.09 8.47
C GLN A 14 -15.02 0.23 9.76
N GLY A 15 -14.55 1.48 9.92
CA GLY A 15 -13.79 1.91 11.10
C GLY A 15 -12.28 1.76 10.97
N GLU A 16 -11.77 1.40 9.79
CA GLU A 16 -10.32 1.29 9.57
C GLU A 16 -9.66 2.66 9.52
N VAL A 17 -8.52 2.80 10.20
CA VAL A 17 -7.66 3.98 10.10
C VAL A 17 -6.64 3.72 8.99
N VAL A 18 -6.91 4.26 7.80
CA VAL A 18 -6.08 4.02 6.62
C VAL A 18 -4.90 4.98 6.59
N PHE A 19 -3.69 4.44 6.46
CA PHE A 19 -2.50 5.23 6.20
C PHE A 19 -2.59 5.93 4.83
N ASP A 20 -2.53 7.26 4.83
CA ASP A 20 -2.50 8.07 3.62
C ASP A 20 -1.06 8.46 3.25
N GLN A 21 -0.57 7.91 2.15
CA GLN A 21 0.77 8.24 1.63
C GLN A 21 0.85 9.62 0.94
N ARG A 22 -0.28 10.22 0.54
CA ARG A 22 -0.31 11.44 -0.29
C ARG A 22 0.43 12.64 0.33
N PRO A 23 0.35 12.90 1.65
CA PRO A 23 1.11 13.98 2.29
C PRO A 23 2.63 13.85 2.09
N PHE A 24 3.13 12.63 1.92
CA PHE A 24 4.56 12.34 1.81
C PHE A 24 5.09 12.41 0.38
N LYS A 25 4.24 12.63 -0.63
CA LYS A 25 4.62 12.61 -2.06
C LYS A 25 5.86 13.48 -2.36
N LYS A 26 5.91 14.71 -1.83
CA LYS A 26 7.05 15.62 -2.04
C LYS A 26 8.35 15.07 -1.43
N ILE A 27 8.26 14.43 -0.27
CA ILE A 27 9.40 13.81 0.41
C ILE A 27 9.89 12.61 -0.39
N MET A 28 8.97 11.75 -0.85
CA MET A 28 9.29 10.58 -1.68
C MET A 28 9.95 11.00 -3.00
N GLU A 29 9.46 12.06 -3.65
CA GLU A 29 10.08 12.62 -4.86
C GLU A 29 11.49 13.14 -4.59
N ARG A 30 11.74 13.75 -3.43
CA ARG A 30 13.07 14.21 -3.02
C ARG A 30 14.02 13.02 -2.80
N ILE A 31 13.59 11.96 -2.12
CA ILE A 31 14.38 10.74 -1.92
C ILE A 31 14.80 10.15 -3.27
N LYS A 32 13.85 10.04 -4.21
CA LYS A 32 14.10 9.55 -5.58
C LYS A 32 15.07 10.42 -6.39
N LYS A 33 15.16 11.72 -6.11
CA LYS A 33 16.07 12.64 -6.82
C LYS A 33 17.49 12.64 -6.26
N ILE A 34 17.63 12.53 -4.94
CA ILE A 34 18.93 12.47 -4.26
C ILE A 34 19.68 11.20 -4.67
N ARG A 35 18.94 10.09 -4.73
CA ARG A 35 19.49 8.80 -5.14
C ARG A 35 19.15 8.61 -6.61
N ALA A 36 20.12 8.85 -7.49
CA ALA A 36 19.99 8.59 -8.93
C ALA A 36 19.91 7.08 -9.20
N THR A 37 18.89 6.41 -8.66
CA THR A 37 18.69 4.98 -8.78
C THR A 37 18.40 4.63 -10.24
N VAL A 38 19.30 3.85 -10.84
CA VAL A 38 19.06 3.16 -12.11
C VAL A 38 18.16 1.97 -11.80
N GLY A 39 16.91 1.98 -12.27
CA GLY A 39 15.95 0.90 -12.08
C GLY A 39 14.85 1.19 -11.05
N TYR A 40 14.32 0.14 -10.43
CA TYR A 40 13.20 0.28 -9.48
C TYR A 40 13.70 0.91 -8.16
N PRO A 41 12.98 1.89 -7.56
CA PRO A 41 13.45 2.63 -6.39
C PRO A 41 13.27 1.83 -5.09
N TYR A 42 14.01 0.73 -4.92
CA TYR A 42 13.96 -0.10 -3.72
C TYR A 42 14.29 0.67 -2.44
N ASP A 43 15.17 1.67 -2.52
CA ASP A 43 15.50 2.56 -1.41
C ASP A 43 14.27 3.25 -0.83
N LEU A 44 13.28 3.58 -1.65
CA LEU A 44 12.02 4.13 -1.14
C LEU A 44 11.26 3.08 -0.33
N LEU A 45 11.26 1.83 -0.76
CA LEU A 45 10.62 0.74 -0.02
C LEU A 45 11.33 0.51 1.32
N GLU A 46 12.65 0.36 1.29
CA GLU A 46 13.42 0.06 2.49
C GLU A 46 13.49 1.24 3.47
N GLU A 47 13.66 2.48 3.00
CA GLU A 47 13.94 3.62 3.89
C GLU A 47 12.70 4.41 4.29
N PHE A 48 11.62 4.35 3.51
CA PHE A 48 10.36 5.00 3.85
C PHE A 48 9.32 4.01 4.37
N TYR A 49 8.98 2.98 3.59
CA TYR A 49 7.93 2.02 3.99
C TYR A 49 8.42 1.00 5.03
N GLY A 50 9.68 0.60 4.99
CA GLY A 50 10.28 -0.33 5.95
C GLY A 50 10.07 0.09 7.40
N PRO A 51 10.52 1.30 7.81
CA PRO A 51 10.30 1.81 9.16
C PRO A 51 8.82 1.91 9.55
N ILE A 52 7.94 2.22 8.59
CA ILE A 52 6.49 2.27 8.85
C ILE A 52 5.96 0.88 9.23
N PHE A 53 6.36 -0.17 8.52
CA PHE A 53 5.95 -1.53 8.85
C PHE A 53 6.59 -2.03 10.15
N GLU A 54 7.84 -1.66 10.43
CA GLU A 54 8.54 -2.03 11.66
C GLU A 54 8.06 -1.26 12.90
N SER A 55 7.38 -0.13 12.72
CA SER A 55 6.91 0.72 13.82
C SER A 55 5.86 0.07 14.72
N GLY A 56 5.19 -0.99 14.25
CA GLY A 56 4.06 -1.62 14.94
C GLY A 56 2.73 -0.84 14.83
N TYR A 57 2.70 0.31 14.15
CA TYR A 57 1.46 1.05 13.91
C TYR A 57 0.62 0.50 12.74
N VAL A 58 1.22 -0.37 11.91
CA VAL A 58 0.52 -1.06 10.82
C VAL A 58 0.26 -2.50 11.23
N ASP A 59 -1.00 -2.82 11.50
CA ASP A 59 -1.47 -4.14 11.92
C ASP A 59 -1.96 -4.99 10.73
N ARG A 60 -2.43 -4.33 9.66
CA ARG A 60 -3.05 -4.96 8.48
C ARG A 60 -2.64 -4.31 7.17
N LEU A 61 -2.45 -5.13 6.13
CA LEU A 61 -2.35 -4.70 4.74
C LEU A 61 -3.50 -5.28 3.92
N PHE A 62 -4.15 -4.43 3.13
CA PHE A 62 -5.22 -4.81 2.20
C PHE A 62 -4.72 -4.77 0.76
N PHE A 63 -4.70 -5.92 0.10
CA PHE A 63 -4.24 -6.09 -1.27
C PHE A 63 -5.42 -6.17 -2.24
N ILE A 64 -5.49 -5.24 -3.19
CA ILE A 64 -6.52 -5.26 -4.24
C ILE A 64 -6.17 -6.26 -5.36
N PRO A 65 -7.15 -6.72 -6.16
CA PRO A 65 -6.88 -7.62 -7.28
C PRO A 65 -5.77 -7.11 -8.21
N GLY A 66 -4.85 -7.99 -8.59
CA GLY A 66 -3.69 -7.66 -9.42
C GLY A 66 -2.50 -7.05 -8.67
N TRP A 67 -2.55 -6.95 -7.34
CA TRP A 67 -1.43 -6.48 -6.52
C TRP A 67 -0.11 -7.19 -6.84
N ASN A 68 -0.17 -8.51 -7.10
CA ASN A 68 0.98 -9.36 -7.37
C ASN A 68 1.75 -9.02 -8.64
N LYS A 69 1.19 -8.17 -9.52
CA LYS A 69 1.87 -7.65 -10.71
C LYS A 69 2.73 -6.41 -10.42
N SER A 70 2.62 -5.82 -9.22
CA SER A 70 3.41 -4.67 -8.79
C SER A 70 4.62 -5.14 -8.00
N THR A 71 5.83 -4.78 -8.47
CA THR A 71 7.08 -5.02 -7.75
C THR A 71 7.03 -4.50 -6.31
N GLY A 72 6.49 -3.31 -6.11
CA GLY A 72 6.36 -2.70 -4.78
C GLY A 72 5.39 -3.46 -3.89
N ALA A 73 4.20 -3.80 -4.39
CA ALA A 73 3.23 -4.55 -3.60
C ALA A 73 3.70 -5.97 -3.27
N PHE A 74 4.50 -6.58 -4.15
CA PHE A 74 5.14 -7.85 -3.86
C PHE A 74 6.17 -7.75 -2.74
N TRP A 75 6.99 -6.71 -2.76
CA TRP A 75 7.90 -6.41 -1.66
C TRP A 75 7.13 -6.17 -0.35
N GLU A 76 6.05 -5.38 -0.39
CA GLU A 76 5.22 -5.07 0.79
C GLU A 76 4.63 -6.36 1.38
N TYR A 77 4.06 -7.23 0.55
CA TYR A 77 3.51 -8.52 0.96
C TYR A 77 4.56 -9.39 1.66
N LYS A 78 5.76 -9.50 1.08
CA LYS A 78 6.85 -10.30 1.65
C LYS A 78 7.37 -9.71 2.96
N ARG A 79 7.55 -8.39 3.02
CA ARG A 79 8.05 -7.69 4.21
C ARG A 79 7.06 -7.79 5.36
N ALA A 80 5.79 -7.49 5.10
CA ALA A 80 4.71 -7.56 6.07
C ALA A 80 4.53 -9.00 6.60
N GLY A 81 4.58 -10.00 5.72
CA GLY A 81 4.52 -11.41 6.14
C GLY A 81 5.66 -11.83 7.06
N ARG A 82 6.88 -11.33 6.86
CA ARG A 82 8.02 -11.59 7.78
C ARG A 82 7.86 -10.92 9.14
N LEU A 83 7.17 -9.78 9.18
CA LEU A 83 6.90 -9.01 10.40
C LEU A 83 5.63 -9.50 11.14
N GLY A 84 4.93 -10.50 10.61
CA GLY A 84 3.69 -11.01 11.22
C GLY A 84 2.49 -10.06 11.06
N ILE A 85 2.57 -9.08 10.14
CA ILE A 85 1.47 -8.18 9.85
C ILE A 85 0.38 -8.96 9.10
N THR A 86 -0.88 -8.71 9.43
CA THR A 86 -2.01 -9.45 8.84
C THR A 86 -2.20 -9.04 7.39
N LEU A 87 -2.21 -10.02 6.48
CA LEU A 87 -2.37 -9.80 5.03
C LEU A 87 -3.78 -10.19 4.59
N LEU A 88 -4.50 -9.26 3.97
CA LEU A 88 -5.89 -9.44 3.54
C LEU A 88 -6.01 -9.15 2.04
N GLU A 89 -6.65 -10.04 1.30
CA GLU A 89 -6.94 -9.81 -0.12
C GLU A 89 -8.38 -9.36 -0.33
N VAL A 90 -8.55 -8.26 -1.05
CA VAL A 90 -9.85 -7.74 -1.44
C VAL A 90 -10.35 -8.53 -2.65
N LYS A 91 -11.48 -9.22 -2.50
CA LYS A 91 -12.04 -10.08 -3.55
C LYS A 91 -12.47 -9.27 -4.79
N GLU A 92 -12.24 -9.80 -5.98
CA GLU A 92 -12.60 -9.15 -7.24
C GLU A 92 -14.10 -8.84 -7.35
N ARG A 93 -14.96 -9.80 -6.98
CA ARG A 93 -16.42 -9.60 -6.90
C ARG A 93 -16.82 -8.44 -5.99
N PHE A 94 -16.03 -8.16 -4.95
CA PHE A 94 -16.29 -7.05 -4.05
C PHE A 94 -15.95 -5.71 -4.73
N ILE A 95 -14.83 -5.64 -5.45
CA ILE A 95 -14.48 -4.47 -6.28
C ILE A 95 -15.54 -4.20 -7.34
N GLU A 96 -16.02 -5.22 -8.04
CA GLU A 96 -17.09 -5.09 -9.04
C GLU A 96 -18.36 -4.49 -8.44
N ARG A 97 -18.74 -4.91 -7.23
CA ARG A 97 -19.90 -4.36 -6.52
C ARG A 97 -19.71 -2.89 -6.17
N LEU A 98 -18.53 -2.51 -5.67
CA LEU A 98 -18.22 -1.12 -5.36
C LEU A 98 -18.29 -0.24 -6.63
N LEU A 99 -17.80 -0.75 -7.77
CA LEU A 99 -17.84 -0.02 -9.03
C LEU A 99 -19.27 0.15 -9.58
N LYS A 100 -20.16 -0.83 -9.37
CA LYS A 100 -21.58 -0.72 -9.77
C LYS A 100 -22.38 0.26 -8.91
N ALA A 101 -21.96 0.50 -7.68
CA ALA A 101 -22.64 1.36 -6.72
C ALA A 101 -22.14 2.83 -6.73
N ALA A 102 -21.14 3.16 -7.56
CA ALA A 102 -20.42 4.43 -7.55
C ALA A 102 -20.44 5.16 -8.90
#